data_AF-A0AAN7UZI5-F1
#
_entry.id   AF-A0AAN7UZI5-F1
#
_cell.length_a   1.000
_cell.length_b   1.000
_cell.length_c   1.000
_cell.angle_alpha   90.00
_cell.angle_beta   90.00
_cell.angle_gamma   90.00
#
_symmetry.space_group_name_H-M   'P 1'
#
loop_
_entity.id
_entity.type
_entity.pdbx_description
1 polymer ?
#
loop_
_entity_poly.entity_id
_entity_poly.type
_entity_poly.pdbx_seq_one_letter_code
_entity_poly.pdbx_strand_id
1 'polypeptide(L)'
;MPVQKLFANPSLASWIEQCDFTLYQRMTRIIAGLTLQVVPKPVLDTLRNISERLVSHIRDAFQGQPRHVVRAKEAPATIFAAILDRALRVNLTAHAAANMLANPANRNSMYLDWIMMVRIRKIAECMPTRGMDDLVQVLLSEMRGLLDPTNVPWDIEGLTLYGDLAQQQGQHSEQDASNADNPQNMLDRWVQFLCSLPNRFPYATPADIVWCVQRVGTEVMRDLTIAQGKSFGSWWVTKCWIDEMVAFLAEQGGFMQSVSSTPTIDDAKRSTSVPVDTVNANPEERGRQSESVDLNASPRLTAQAQPDRAPFPSRVDGPDPDDSGIGIRTPEEDFPMEKFSF
;
A
#
# COMPACT_ATOMS: atom_id res chain seq x y z
N MET A 1 27.47 -29.20 -28.32
CA MET A 1 27.25 -29.75 -26.97
C MET A 1 25.84 -30.34 -26.86
N PRO A 2 25.67 -31.63 -26.50
CA PRO A 2 24.34 -32.29 -26.44
C PRO A 2 23.38 -31.67 -25.41
N VAL A 3 23.90 -31.18 -24.28
CA VAL A 3 23.10 -30.61 -23.17
C VAL A 3 22.42 -29.30 -23.56
N GLN A 4 23.05 -28.46 -24.39
CA GLN A 4 22.43 -27.21 -24.88
C GLN A 4 21.20 -27.46 -25.76
N LYS A 5 21.09 -28.65 -26.39
CA LYS A 5 19.89 -29.02 -27.17
C LYS A 5 18.66 -29.24 -26.28
N LEU A 6 18.83 -29.50 -24.98
CA LEU A 6 17.71 -29.65 -24.05
C LEU A 6 16.93 -28.34 -23.95
N PHE A 7 17.61 -27.19 -23.86
CA PHE A 7 17.00 -25.87 -23.83
C PHE A 7 16.19 -25.52 -25.08
N ALA A 8 16.30 -26.27 -26.18
CA ALA A 8 15.42 -26.10 -27.32
C ALA A 8 14.01 -26.64 -27.07
N ASN A 9 13.82 -27.56 -26.11
CA ASN A 9 12.53 -28.17 -25.81
C ASN A 9 11.71 -27.27 -24.85
N PRO A 10 10.56 -26.71 -25.29
CA PRO A 10 9.75 -25.81 -24.48
C PRO A 10 9.22 -26.40 -23.17
N SER A 11 9.07 -27.73 -23.08
CA SER A 11 8.57 -28.39 -21.87
C SER A 11 9.46 -28.16 -20.65
N LEU A 12 10.76 -27.89 -20.85
CA LEU A 12 11.69 -27.60 -19.76
C LEU A 12 11.48 -26.22 -19.13
N ALA A 13 10.79 -25.29 -19.79
CA ALA A 13 10.60 -23.94 -19.27
C ALA A 13 9.94 -23.94 -17.88
N SER A 14 8.92 -24.77 -17.69
CA SER A 14 8.20 -24.90 -16.42
C SER A 14 9.11 -25.39 -15.29
N TRP A 15 9.97 -26.38 -15.56
CA TRP A 15 10.91 -26.90 -14.58
C TRP A 15 11.99 -25.88 -14.21
N ILE A 16 12.52 -25.15 -15.22
CA ILE A 16 13.50 -24.07 -15.01
C ILE A 16 12.91 -22.99 -14.09
N GLU A 17 11.68 -22.56 -14.38
CA GLU A 17 10.98 -21.54 -13.60
C GLU A 17 10.74 -21.98 -12.15
N GLN A 18 10.29 -23.23 -11.94
CA GLN A 18 10.05 -23.79 -10.60
C GLN A 18 11.33 -23.89 -9.75
N CYS A 19 12.47 -24.19 -10.37
CA CYS A 19 13.76 -24.18 -9.69
C CYS A 19 14.11 -22.78 -9.16
N ASP A 20 13.88 -21.75 -9.97
CA ASP A 20 14.12 -20.36 -9.60
C ASP A 20 13.13 -19.88 -8.53
N PHE A 21 11.85 -20.22 -8.63
CA PHE A 21 10.88 -19.95 -7.54
C PHE A 21 11.35 -20.54 -6.21
N THR A 22 11.78 -21.80 -6.20
CA THR A 22 12.27 -22.46 -4.98
C THR A 22 13.45 -21.72 -4.38
N LEU A 23 14.42 -21.32 -5.21
CA LEU A 23 15.59 -20.53 -4.79
C LEU A 23 15.16 -19.17 -4.21
N TYR A 24 14.39 -18.40 -4.97
CA TYR A 24 14.00 -17.05 -4.56
C TYR A 24 13.08 -17.04 -3.35
N GLN A 25 12.16 -18.01 -3.20
CA GLN A 25 11.36 -18.17 -1.99
C GLN A 25 12.21 -18.47 -0.75
N ARG A 26 13.34 -19.18 -0.90
CA ARG A 26 14.29 -19.38 0.21
C ARG A 26 14.99 -18.07 0.55
N MET A 27 15.43 -17.32 -0.45
CA MET A 27 16.05 -16.00 -0.24
C MET A 27 15.08 -15.02 0.42
N THR A 28 13.82 -14.96 -0.03
CA THR A 28 12.78 -14.10 0.55
C THR A 28 12.53 -14.40 2.03
N ARG A 29 12.53 -15.67 2.46
CA ARG A 29 12.42 -16.00 3.90
C ARG A 29 13.57 -15.44 4.73
N ILE A 30 14.79 -15.43 4.18
CA ILE A 30 15.95 -14.84 4.86
C ILE A 30 15.80 -13.32 4.93
N ILE A 31 15.40 -12.69 3.82
CA ILE A 31 15.19 -11.23 3.72
C ILE A 31 14.10 -10.76 4.68
N ALA A 32 13.02 -11.53 4.85
CA ALA A 32 11.92 -11.18 5.75
C ALA A 32 12.40 -10.94 7.19
N GLY A 33 13.38 -11.72 7.67
CA GLY A 33 13.97 -11.54 8.99
C GLY A 33 14.80 -10.28 9.16
N LEU A 34 15.17 -9.60 8.07
CA LEU A 34 15.96 -8.36 8.09
C LEU A 34 15.11 -7.09 8.11
N THR A 35 13.81 -7.20 7.80
CA THR A 35 12.94 -6.03 7.57
C THR A 35 12.86 -5.07 8.76
N LEU A 36 12.90 -5.58 9.99
CA LEU A 36 12.87 -4.75 11.21
C LEU A 36 14.23 -4.63 11.91
N GLN A 37 15.30 -5.21 11.36
CA GLN A 37 16.62 -5.21 11.99
C GLN A 37 17.46 -4.02 11.53
N VAL A 38 18.41 -3.60 12.36
CA VAL A 38 19.44 -2.64 11.93
C VAL A 38 20.41 -3.36 11.00
N VAL A 39 20.31 -3.07 9.71
CA VAL A 39 21.14 -3.70 8.68
C VAL A 39 22.31 -2.77 8.32
N PRO A 40 23.57 -3.25 8.33
CA PRO A 40 24.71 -2.45 7.92
C PRO A 40 24.58 -1.93 6.48
N LYS A 41 24.97 -0.67 6.26
CA LYS A 41 24.91 -0.01 4.95
C LYS A 41 25.50 -0.84 3.79
N PRO A 42 26.67 -1.50 3.92
CA PRO A 42 27.21 -2.33 2.84
C PRO A 42 26.28 -3.48 2.40
N VAL A 43 25.54 -4.05 3.35
CA VAL A 43 24.55 -5.11 3.08
C VAL A 43 23.35 -4.53 2.35
N LEU A 44 22.82 -3.39 2.81
CA LEU A 44 21.72 -2.69 2.14
C LEU A 44 22.08 -2.30 0.70
N ASP A 45 23.28 -1.75 0.48
CA ASP A 45 23.75 -1.37 -0.85
C ASP A 45 23.91 -2.60 -1.76
N THR A 46 24.36 -3.73 -1.22
CA THR A 46 24.45 -4.99 -1.97
C THR A 46 23.07 -5.51 -2.37
N LEU A 47 22.12 -5.54 -1.43
CA LEU A 47 20.75 -5.97 -1.68
C LEU A 47 20.05 -5.07 -2.70
N ARG A 48 20.26 -3.75 -2.63
CA ARG A 48 19.75 -2.80 -3.62
C ARG A 48 20.31 -3.05 -5.02
N ASN A 49 21.62 -3.29 -5.12
CA ASN A 49 22.22 -3.65 -6.40
C ASN A 49 21.62 -4.94 -6.98
N ILE A 50 21.29 -5.92 -6.14
CA ILE A 50 20.62 -7.15 -6.57
C ILE A 50 19.21 -6.83 -7.08
N SER A 51 18.39 -6.07 -6.34
CA SER A 51 17.02 -5.75 -6.78
C SER A 51 17.00 -4.98 -8.09
N GLU A 52 17.97 -4.10 -8.34
CA GLU A 52 18.03 -3.29 -9.57
C GLU A 52 18.60 -4.06 -10.77
N ARG A 53 19.55 -4.98 -10.55
CA ARG A 53 20.36 -5.56 -11.64
C ARG A 53 20.16 -7.05 -11.89
N LEU A 54 19.42 -7.77 -11.04
CA LEU A 54 19.25 -9.21 -11.18
C LEU A 54 18.65 -9.59 -12.54
N VAL A 55 17.59 -8.90 -12.97
CA VAL A 55 16.87 -9.23 -14.21
C VAL A 55 17.74 -8.96 -15.44
N SER A 56 18.43 -7.82 -15.49
CA SER A 56 19.35 -7.51 -16.60
C SER A 56 20.53 -8.48 -16.66
N HIS A 57 21.12 -8.80 -15.50
CA HIS A 57 22.20 -9.77 -15.42
C HIS A 57 21.78 -11.17 -15.91
N ILE A 58 20.55 -11.62 -15.57
CA ILE A 58 19.99 -12.87 -16.09
C ILE A 58 19.83 -12.82 -17.61
N ARG A 59 19.30 -11.72 -18.14
CA ARG A 59 19.13 -11.54 -19.59
C ARG A 59 20.45 -11.67 -20.34
N ASP A 60 21.49 -11.02 -19.84
CA ASP A 60 22.82 -11.04 -20.45
C ASP A 60 23.46 -12.43 -20.34
N ALA A 61 23.35 -13.08 -19.17
CA ALA A 61 23.88 -14.42 -18.94
C ALA A 61 23.22 -15.51 -19.81
N PHE A 62 21.96 -15.31 -20.19
CA PHE A 62 21.20 -16.23 -21.05
C PHE A 62 21.09 -15.75 -22.51
N GLN A 63 21.95 -14.81 -22.93
CA GLN A 63 21.99 -14.35 -24.31
C GLN A 63 22.22 -15.53 -25.27
N GLY A 64 21.45 -15.56 -26.36
CA GLY A 64 21.51 -16.63 -27.36
C GLY A 64 20.72 -17.90 -27.01
N GLN A 65 20.10 -17.97 -25.82
CA GLN A 65 19.19 -19.07 -25.47
C GLN A 65 17.78 -18.88 -26.04
N PRO A 66 17.00 -19.96 -26.20
CA PRO A 66 15.61 -19.87 -26.64
C PRO A 66 14.76 -18.97 -25.72
N ARG A 67 13.84 -18.19 -26.32
CA ARG A 67 13.02 -17.18 -25.59
C ARG A 67 12.23 -17.77 -24.42
N HIS A 68 11.78 -19.02 -24.50
CA HIS A 68 11.04 -19.66 -23.42
C HIS A 68 11.93 -19.94 -22.20
N VAL A 69 13.22 -20.21 -22.39
CA VAL A 69 14.19 -20.36 -21.29
C VAL A 69 14.48 -19.02 -20.64
N VAL A 70 14.75 -17.98 -21.46
CA VAL A 70 15.01 -16.63 -20.94
C VAL A 70 13.82 -16.12 -20.10
N ARG A 71 12.59 -16.29 -20.60
CA ARG A 71 11.37 -15.91 -19.86
C ARG A 71 11.20 -16.70 -18.56
N ALA A 72 11.43 -18.01 -18.58
CA ALA A 72 11.35 -18.85 -17.39
C ALA A 72 12.34 -18.44 -16.29
N LYS A 73 13.47 -17.83 -16.64
CA LYS A 73 14.45 -17.26 -15.71
C LYS A 73 14.08 -15.85 -15.26
N GLU A 74 13.67 -14.99 -16.19
CA GLU A 74 13.36 -13.58 -15.93
C GLU A 74 12.13 -13.41 -15.04
N ALA A 75 11.08 -14.20 -15.26
CA ALA A 75 9.80 -14.00 -14.59
C ALA A 75 9.85 -14.15 -13.06
N PRO A 76 10.34 -15.27 -12.48
CA PRO A 76 10.49 -15.40 -11.03
C PRO A 76 11.51 -14.42 -10.46
N ALA A 77 12.57 -14.10 -11.21
CA ALA A 77 13.57 -13.11 -10.80
C ALA A 77 13.01 -11.70 -10.70
N THR A 78 12.08 -11.33 -11.58
CA THR A 78 11.41 -10.03 -11.58
C THR A 78 10.55 -9.87 -10.32
N ILE A 79 9.77 -10.91 -9.98
CA ILE A 79 8.93 -10.89 -8.77
C ILE A 79 9.81 -10.82 -7.52
N PHE A 80 10.88 -11.63 -7.46
CA PHE A 80 11.83 -11.60 -6.35
C PHE A 80 12.51 -10.23 -6.19
N ALA A 81 12.97 -9.63 -7.30
CA ALA A 81 13.61 -8.31 -7.30
C ALA A 81 12.67 -7.23 -6.75
N ALA A 82 11.39 -7.26 -7.13
CA ALA A 82 10.38 -6.34 -6.61
C ALA A 82 10.13 -6.52 -5.09
N ILE A 83 10.04 -7.76 -4.61
CA ILE A 83 9.88 -8.07 -3.18
C ILE A 83 11.12 -7.63 -2.39
N LEU A 84 12.32 -7.80 -2.95
CA LEU A 84 13.56 -7.36 -2.34
C LEU A 84 13.60 -5.82 -2.23
N ASP A 85 13.25 -5.11 -3.29
CA ASP A 85 13.13 -3.64 -3.27
C ASP A 85 12.13 -3.17 -2.19
N ARG A 86 10.97 -3.81 -2.12
CA ARG A 86 9.97 -3.55 -1.08
C ARG A 86 10.51 -3.80 0.33
N ALA A 87 11.19 -4.92 0.56
CA ALA A 87 11.80 -5.23 1.86
C ALA A 87 12.82 -4.16 2.30
N LEU A 88 13.58 -3.60 1.36
CA LEU A 88 14.53 -2.50 1.65
C LEU A 88 13.81 -1.21 2.00
N ARG A 89 12.70 -0.88 1.33
CA ARG A 89 11.85 0.27 1.70
C ARG A 89 11.23 0.09 3.08
N VAL A 90 10.73 -1.11 3.38
CA VAL A 90 10.23 -1.45 4.72
C VAL A 90 11.31 -1.21 5.77
N ASN A 91 12.52 -1.70 5.55
CA ASN A 91 13.62 -1.53 6.50
C ASN A 91 13.98 -0.04 6.75
N LEU A 92 14.11 0.73 5.67
CA LEU A 92 14.44 2.15 5.77
C LEU A 92 13.36 2.94 6.52
N THR A 93 12.09 2.69 6.19
CA THR A 93 10.95 3.36 6.83
C THR A 93 10.73 2.88 8.27
N ALA A 94 11.03 1.61 8.57
CA ALA A 94 10.96 1.04 9.91
C ALA A 94 11.89 1.78 10.88
N HIS A 95 13.13 2.09 10.47
CA HIS A 95 14.06 2.85 11.31
C HIS A 95 13.54 4.25 11.65
N ALA A 96 12.94 4.94 10.68
CA ALA A 96 12.33 6.25 10.91
C ALA A 96 11.12 6.14 11.86
N ALA A 97 10.24 5.17 11.64
CA ALA A 97 9.07 4.92 12.48
C ALA A 97 9.46 4.50 13.91
N ALA A 98 10.47 3.65 14.07
CA ALA A 98 11.00 3.24 15.37
C ALA A 98 11.41 4.45 16.21
N ASN A 99 12.11 5.42 15.62
CA ASN A 99 12.51 6.64 16.33
C ASN A 99 11.31 7.47 16.80
N MET A 100 10.23 7.52 16.00
CA MET A 100 9.01 8.23 16.38
C MET A 100 8.29 7.51 17.52
N LEU A 101 8.12 6.19 17.41
CA LEU A 101 7.36 5.37 18.36
C LEU A 101 8.14 5.06 19.65
N ALA A 102 9.47 5.10 19.63
CA ALA A 102 10.31 4.94 20.83
C ALA A 102 9.98 6.01 21.87
N ASN A 103 9.77 7.24 21.43
CA ASN A 103 9.59 8.40 22.31
C ASN A 103 8.17 8.43 22.90
N PRO A 104 8.00 8.29 24.24
CA PRO A 104 6.69 8.34 24.88
C PRO A 104 5.94 9.65 24.63
N ALA A 105 6.63 10.80 24.53
CA ALA A 105 5.98 12.08 24.26
C ALA A 105 5.34 12.12 22.86
N ASN A 106 5.98 11.50 21.86
CA ASN A 106 5.40 11.36 20.53
C ASN A 106 4.16 10.48 20.59
N ARG A 107 4.24 9.32 21.25
CA ARG A 107 3.10 8.39 21.40
C ARG A 107 1.90 9.03 22.09
N ASN A 108 2.14 9.74 23.19
CA ASN A 108 1.09 10.48 23.90
C ASN A 108 0.43 11.54 23.00
N SER A 109 1.24 12.31 22.27
CA SER A 109 0.72 13.33 21.35
C SER A 109 -0.04 12.70 20.18
N MET A 110 0.46 11.59 19.63
CA MET A 110 -0.20 10.82 18.58
C MET A 110 -1.57 10.32 19.03
N TYR A 111 -1.66 9.78 20.25
CA TYR A 111 -2.92 9.30 20.81
C TYR A 111 -3.89 10.43 21.12
N LEU A 112 -3.42 11.54 21.68
CA LEU A 112 -4.26 12.72 21.93
C LEU A 112 -4.85 13.29 20.64
N ASP A 113 -4.03 13.48 19.60
CA ASP A 113 -4.53 13.92 18.29
C ASP A 113 -5.51 12.90 17.71
N TRP A 114 -5.25 11.60 17.88
CA TRP A 114 -6.16 10.54 17.43
C TRP A 114 -7.55 10.66 18.07
N ILE A 115 -7.64 10.66 19.41
CA ILE A 115 -8.93 10.65 20.10
C ILE A 115 -9.70 11.97 19.97
N MET A 116 -9.02 13.09 19.75
CA MET A 116 -9.65 14.41 19.64
C MET A 116 -9.99 14.81 18.20
N MET A 117 -9.20 14.38 17.21
CA MET A 117 -9.28 14.91 15.84
C MET A 117 -9.77 13.88 14.82
N VAL A 118 -9.57 12.58 15.07
CA VAL A 118 -9.84 11.52 14.09
C VAL A 118 -11.26 10.99 14.26
N ARG A 119 -12.10 11.19 13.24
CA ARG A 119 -13.51 10.76 13.29
C ARG A 119 -13.67 9.36 12.69
N ILE A 120 -13.37 8.34 13.50
CA ILE A 120 -13.35 6.93 13.07
C ILE A 120 -14.61 6.46 12.31
N ARG A 121 -15.81 6.90 12.69
CA ARG A 121 -17.07 6.53 12.00
C ARG A 121 -17.13 7.14 10.59
N LYS A 122 -16.63 8.36 10.45
CA LYS A 122 -16.56 9.04 9.16
C LYS A 122 -15.50 8.40 8.26
N ILE A 123 -14.35 8.03 8.84
CA ILE A 123 -13.29 7.33 8.12
C ILE A 123 -13.78 6.00 7.58
N ALA A 124 -14.62 5.27 8.33
CA ALA A 124 -15.17 4.00 7.86
C ALA A 124 -15.99 4.11 6.56
N GLU A 125 -16.53 5.27 6.22
CA GLU A 125 -17.25 5.49 4.95
C GLU A 125 -16.34 5.38 3.72
N CYS A 126 -15.01 5.37 3.87
CA CYS A 126 -14.09 5.11 2.75
C CYS A 126 -14.00 3.63 2.35
N MET A 127 -14.76 2.76 3.01
CA MET A 127 -14.69 1.29 2.88
C MET A 127 -15.99 0.69 2.36
N PRO A 128 -15.98 -0.53 1.80
CA PRO A 128 -17.20 -1.27 1.51
C PRO A 128 -18.08 -1.40 2.77
N THR A 129 -19.39 -1.22 2.61
CA THR A 129 -20.37 -1.18 3.72
C THR A 129 -20.24 -2.38 4.66
N ARG A 130 -19.95 -3.56 4.10
CA ARG A 130 -19.74 -4.80 4.87
C ARG A 130 -18.67 -4.70 5.95
N GLY A 131 -17.62 -3.90 5.75
CA GLY A 131 -16.49 -3.77 6.68
C GLY A 131 -16.44 -2.48 7.48
N MET A 132 -17.47 -1.64 7.40
CA MET A 132 -17.48 -0.35 8.11
C MET A 132 -17.49 -0.53 9.63
N ASP A 133 -18.42 -1.36 10.13
CA ASP A 133 -18.56 -1.59 11.58
C ASP A 133 -17.34 -2.34 12.14
N ASP A 134 -16.85 -3.35 11.42
CA ASP A 134 -15.65 -4.10 11.78
C ASP A 134 -14.42 -3.18 11.85
N LEU A 135 -14.25 -2.25 10.90
CA LEU A 135 -13.17 -1.26 10.96
C LEU A 135 -13.30 -0.35 12.17
N VAL A 136 -14.50 0.15 12.47
CA VAL A 136 -14.72 1.00 13.65
C VAL A 136 -14.35 0.25 14.93
N GLN A 137 -14.77 -1.01 15.05
CA GLN A 137 -14.41 -1.85 16.20
C GLN A 137 -12.91 -2.07 16.32
N VAL A 138 -12.24 -2.37 15.20
CA VAL A 138 -10.78 -2.56 15.17
C VAL A 138 -10.05 -1.27 15.59
N LEU A 139 -10.42 -0.12 15.04
CA LEU A 139 -9.80 1.15 15.39
C LEU A 139 -10.07 1.56 16.85
N LEU A 140 -11.26 1.28 17.37
CA LEU A 140 -11.56 1.56 18.79
C LEU A 140 -10.80 0.67 19.76
N SER A 141 -10.66 -0.61 19.44
CA SER A 141 -10.06 -1.60 20.35
C SER A 141 -8.53 -1.60 20.34
N GLU A 142 -7.92 -1.37 19.18
CA GLU A 142 -6.47 -1.62 19.02
C GLU A 142 -5.63 -0.35 19.22
N MET A 143 -6.14 0.84 18.88
CA MET A 143 -5.30 2.04 18.71
C MET A 143 -4.60 2.50 19.98
N ARG A 144 -5.26 2.41 21.14
CA ARG A 144 -4.62 2.71 22.43
C ARG A 144 -3.50 1.72 22.73
N GLY A 145 -3.70 0.42 22.50
CA GLY A 145 -2.69 -0.61 22.73
C GLY A 145 -1.53 -0.54 21.75
N LEU A 146 -1.79 -0.20 20.49
CA LEU A 146 -0.79 -0.01 19.45
C LEU A 146 0.16 1.14 19.77
N LEU A 147 -0.39 2.26 20.23
CA LEU A 147 0.39 3.44 20.61
C LEU A 147 0.96 3.33 22.02
N ASP A 148 0.31 2.61 22.94
CA ASP A 148 0.74 2.43 24.33
C ASP A 148 1.18 3.76 24.99
N PRO A 149 0.25 4.74 25.06
CA PRO A 149 0.52 6.04 25.65
C PRO A 149 0.52 5.93 27.18
N THR A 150 1.44 6.63 27.84
CA THR A 150 1.66 6.55 29.29
C THR A 150 1.11 7.74 30.07
N ASN A 151 1.06 8.93 29.46
CA ASN A 151 0.65 10.16 30.13
C ASN A 151 -0.52 10.83 29.39
N VAL A 152 -1.68 10.17 29.39
CA VAL A 152 -2.92 10.70 28.82
C VAL A 152 -3.80 11.25 29.95
N PRO A 153 -4.11 12.55 29.97
CA PRO A 153 -5.02 13.12 30.98
C PRO A 153 -6.43 12.54 30.84
N TRP A 154 -6.98 12.01 31.95
CA TRP A 154 -8.31 11.37 31.96
C TRP A 154 -9.45 12.35 31.71
N ASP A 155 -9.29 13.62 32.09
CA ASP A 155 -10.21 14.70 31.79
C ASP A 155 -10.39 14.93 30.28
N ILE A 156 -9.43 14.50 29.46
CA ILE A 156 -9.54 14.49 28.00
C ILE A 156 -10.09 13.15 27.53
N GLU A 157 -9.42 12.05 27.89
CA GLU A 157 -9.77 10.71 27.37
C GLU A 157 -11.18 10.25 27.78
N GLY A 158 -11.58 10.54 29.01
CA GLY A 158 -12.90 10.23 29.57
C GLY A 158 -14.06 10.94 28.88
N LEU A 159 -13.80 11.94 28.03
CA LEU A 159 -14.80 12.63 27.21
C LEU A 159 -14.92 12.05 25.79
N THR A 160 -14.21 10.96 25.51
CA THR A 160 -14.16 10.32 24.19
C THR A 160 -14.69 8.90 24.23
N LEU A 161 -14.98 8.34 23.05
CA LEU A 161 -15.38 6.93 22.90
C LEU A 161 -14.35 5.94 23.50
N TYR A 162 -13.08 6.32 23.56
CA TYR A 162 -12.03 5.50 24.17
C TYR A 162 -12.15 5.48 25.69
N GLY A 163 -12.54 6.60 26.31
CA GLY A 163 -12.84 6.67 27.73
C GLY A 163 -14.03 5.80 28.12
N ASP A 164 -15.10 5.82 27.32
CA ASP A 164 -16.29 4.97 27.53
C ASP A 164 -15.91 3.47 27.50
N LEU A 165 -15.07 3.06 26.53
CA LEU A 165 -14.58 1.68 26.43
C LEU A 165 -13.65 1.31 27.59
N ALA A 166 -12.76 2.22 28.00
CA ALA A 166 -11.87 2.00 29.13
C ALA A 166 -12.65 1.84 30.45
N GLN A 167 -13.75 2.56 30.65
CA GLN A 167 -14.62 2.38 31.82
C GLN A 167 -15.35 1.03 31.81
N GLN A 168 -15.79 0.57 30.63
CA GLN A 168 -16.40 -0.75 30.48
C GLN A 168 -15.40 -1.89 30.71
N GLN A 169 -14.16 -1.72 30.23
CA GLN A 169 -13.08 -2.69 30.41
C GLN A 169 -12.43 -2.61 31.80
N GLY A 170 -12.50 -1.47 32.50
CA GLY A 170 -11.97 -1.27 33.84
C GLY A 170 -12.63 -2.12 34.94
N GLN A 171 -13.69 -2.88 34.62
CA GLN A 171 -14.20 -3.96 35.47
C GLN A 171 -13.48 -5.31 35.27
N HIS A 172 -12.64 -5.43 34.24
CA HIS A 172 -11.90 -6.63 33.88
C HIS A 172 -10.48 -6.30 33.42
N SER A 173 -9.51 -6.52 34.32
CA SER A 173 -8.06 -6.73 34.09
C SER A 173 -7.13 -5.59 34.53
N GLU A 174 -6.70 -5.65 35.79
CA GLU A 174 -5.34 -5.29 36.18
C GLU A 174 -4.41 -6.45 35.79
N GLN A 175 -3.60 -6.33 34.73
CA GLN A 175 -2.35 -7.09 34.61
C GLN A 175 -1.48 -6.60 33.44
N ASP A 176 -0.17 -6.64 33.68
CA ASP A 176 0.96 -6.57 32.75
C ASP A 176 1.52 -5.19 32.35
N ALA A 177 1.82 -4.37 33.36
CA ALA A 177 2.76 -3.27 33.25
C ALA A 177 4.22 -3.73 33.44
N SER A 178 4.80 -4.51 32.52
CA SER A 178 6.25 -4.82 32.61
C SER A 178 6.92 -5.32 31.32
N ASN A 179 6.86 -4.58 30.19
CA ASN A 179 7.80 -4.78 29.07
C ASN A 179 7.89 -3.61 28.04
N ALA A 180 7.58 -2.37 28.45
CA ALA A 180 7.23 -1.27 27.55
C ALA A 180 8.39 -0.42 26.98
N ASP A 181 9.66 -0.79 27.18
CA ASP A 181 10.78 0.15 26.92
C ASP A 181 11.68 -0.19 25.71
N ASN A 182 11.36 -1.25 24.95
CA ASN A 182 12.09 -1.56 23.72
C ASN A 182 11.32 -1.05 22.48
N PRO A 183 11.86 -0.12 21.68
CA PRO A 183 11.21 0.35 20.45
C PRO A 183 10.98 -0.76 19.42
N GLN A 184 11.79 -1.82 19.45
CA GLN A 184 11.56 -3.00 18.62
C GLN A 184 10.22 -3.67 18.96
N ASN A 185 9.88 -3.76 20.26
CA ASN A 185 8.61 -4.32 20.71
C ASN A 185 7.41 -3.52 20.18
N MET A 186 7.58 -2.21 19.94
CA MET A 186 6.53 -1.37 19.36
C MET A 186 6.27 -1.76 17.90
N LEU A 187 7.31 -1.81 17.06
CA LEU A 187 7.13 -2.22 15.66
C LEU A 187 6.59 -3.66 15.56
N ASP A 188 7.08 -4.57 16.39
CA ASP A 188 6.59 -5.95 16.43
C ASP A 188 5.10 -6.02 16.75
N ARG A 189 4.59 -5.18 17.67
CA ARG A 189 3.16 -5.07 17.98
C ARG A 189 2.34 -4.63 16.77
N TRP A 190 2.81 -3.62 16.04
CA TRP A 190 2.16 -3.17 14.81
C TRP A 190 2.19 -4.25 13.71
N VAL A 191 3.29 -5.00 13.57
CA VAL A 191 3.36 -6.12 12.62
C VAL A 191 2.40 -7.24 13.01
N GLN A 192 2.30 -7.59 14.29
CA GLN A 192 1.33 -8.56 14.80
C GLN A 192 -0.10 -8.12 14.50
N PHE A 193 -0.41 -6.85 14.70
CA PHE A 193 -1.70 -6.26 14.33
C PHE A 193 -1.98 -6.40 12.83
N LEU A 194 -1.05 -6.01 11.97
CA LEU A 194 -1.20 -6.14 10.50
C LEU A 194 -1.39 -7.61 10.08
N CYS A 195 -0.66 -8.54 10.68
CA CYS A 195 -0.81 -9.97 10.43
C CYS A 195 -2.15 -10.52 10.93
N SER A 196 -2.81 -9.86 11.87
CA SER A 196 -4.13 -10.26 12.39
C SER A 196 -5.29 -9.83 11.49
N LEU A 197 -5.09 -8.82 10.62
CA LEU A 197 -6.16 -8.24 9.81
C LEU A 197 -6.89 -9.25 8.91
N PRO A 198 -6.21 -10.19 8.22
CA PRO A 198 -6.92 -11.20 7.40
C PRO A 198 -7.92 -12.05 8.20
N ASN A 199 -7.63 -12.33 9.48
CA ASN A 199 -8.54 -13.09 10.34
C ASN A 199 -9.73 -12.25 10.83
N ARG A 200 -9.54 -10.94 10.97
CA ARG A 200 -10.60 -10.00 11.36
C ARG A 200 -11.53 -9.64 10.20
N PHE A 201 -11.01 -9.72 8.98
CA PHE A 201 -11.73 -9.43 7.75
C PHE A 201 -11.72 -10.66 6.81
N PRO A 202 -12.33 -11.80 7.20
CA PRO A 202 -12.21 -13.07 6.47
C PRO A 202 -12.83 -13.05 5.07
N TYR A 203 -13.62 -12.01 4.77
CA TYR A 203 -14.25 -11.78 3.48
C TYR A 203 -13.44 -10.89 2.54
N ALA A 204 -12.37 -10.26 3.03
CA ALA A 204 -11.52 -9.38 2.25
C ALA A 204 -10.39 -10.17 1.60
N THR A 205 -10.05 -9.82 0.36
CA THR A 205 -8.85 -10.35 -0.30
C THR A 205 -7.59 -9.67 0.27
N PRO A 206 -6.39 -10.25 0.10
CA PRO A 206 -5.15 -9.57 0.52
C PRO A 206 -4.98 -8.17 -0.13
N ALA A 207 -5.43 -8.01 -1.37
CA ALA A 207 -5.43 -6.72 -2.05
C ALA A 207 -6.37 -5.71 -1.39
N ASP A 208 -7.56 -6.15 -0.98
CA ASP A 208 -8.49 -5.33 -0.21
C ASP A 208 -7.84 -4.87 1.09
N ILE A 209 -7.21 -5.77 1.86
CA ILE A 209 -6.53 -5.41 3.12
C ILE A 209 -5.47 -4.32 2.91
N VAL A 210 -4.59 -4.48 1.91
CA VAL A 210 -3.56 -3.48 1.59
C VAL A 210 -4.20 -2.13 1.25
N TRP A 211 -5.18 -2.14 0.35
CA TRP A 211 -5.87 -0.93 -0.08
C TRP A 211 -6.57 -0.24 1.11
N CYS A 212 -7.27 -1.01 1.94
CA CYS A 212 -7.99 -0.52 3.10
C CYS A 212 -7.06 0.15 4.11
N VAL A 213 -5.94 -0.48 4.48
CA VAL A 213 -4.96 0.09 5.40
C VAL A 213 -4.42 1.43 4.88
N GLN A 214 -4.03 1.48 3.59
CA GLN A 214 -3.53 2.70 2.95
C GLN A 214 -4.60 3.79 2.87
N ARG A 215 -5.86 3.41 2.59
CA ARG A 215 -6.99 4.34 2.48
C ARG A 215 -7.33 4.95 3.83
N VAL A 216 -7.42 4.13 4.88
CA VAL A 216 -7.64 4.57 6.26
C VAL A 216 -6.52 5.49 6.71
N GLY A 217 -5.25 5.10 6.51
CA GLY A 217 -4.11 5.96 6.82
C GLY A 217 -4.19 7.32 6.12
N THR A 218 -4.62 7.35 4.86
CA THR A 218 -4.81 8.59 4.10
C THR A 218 -5.93 9.48 4.67
N GLU A 219 -7.05 8.90 5.08
CA GLU A 219 -8.15 9.65 5.73
C GLU A 219 -7.72 10.22 7.08
N VAL A 220 -7.01 9.42 7.90
CA VAL A 220 -6.43 9.87 9.18
C VAL A 220 -5.51 11.07 8.97
N MET A 221 -4.56 10.98 8.02
CA MET A 221 -3.66 12.10 7.74
C MET A 221 -4.41 13.35 7.28
N ARG A 222 -5.52 13.19 6.56
CA ARG A 222 -6.36 14.33 6.15
C ARG A 222 -7.04 14.99 7.34
N ASP A 223 -7.66 14.22 8.23
CA ASP A 223 -8.29 14.75 9.45
C ASP A 223 -7.25 15.51 10.31
N LEU A 224 -6.06 14.92 10.51
CA LEU A 224 -4.95 15.56 11.23
C LEU A 224 -4.47 16.86 10.56
N THR A 225 -4.47 16.93 9.22
CA THR A 225 -4.08 18.14 8.49
C THR A 225 -5.08 19.26 8.70
N ILE A 226 -6.37 18.94 8.57
CA ILE A 226 -7.47 19.91 8.72
C ILE A 226 -7.52 20.44 10.17
N ALA A 227 -7.31 19.56 11.14
CA ALA A 227 -7.31 19.90 12.56
C ALA A 227 -5.97 20.46 13.07
N GLN A 228 -4.94 20.54 12.23
CA GLN A 228 -3.59 21.01 12.59
C GLN A 228 -2.97 20.21 13.76
N GLY A 229 -3.02 18.89 13.67
CA GLY A 229 -2.49 17.97 14.69
C GLY A 229 -1.00 18.15 14.96
N LYS A 230 -0.62 18.23 16.24
CA LYS A 230 0.76 18.47 16.68
C LYS A 230 1.69 17.30 16.34
N SER A 231 1.14 16.10 16.28
CA SER A 231 1.83 14.84 16.01
C SER A 231 1.80 14.44 14.52
N PHE A 232 1.36 15.32 13.62
CA PHE A 232 1.25 15.05 12.17
C PHE A 232 2.51 14.38 11.60
N GLY A 233 3.70 14.89 11.94
CA GLY A 233 4.96 14.33 11.45
C GLY A 233 5.22 12.90 11.93
N SER A 234 4.89 12.60 13.19
CA SER A 234 5.04 11.24 13.75
C SER A 234 4.06 10.26 13.11
N TRP A 235 2.82 10.70 12.88
CA TRP A 235 1.82 9.92 12.15
C TRP A 235 2.21 9.68 10.69
N TRP A 236 2.71 10.69 9.99
CA TRP A 236 3.13 10.56 8.60
C TRP A 236 4.24 9.52 8.43
N VAL A 237 5.28 9.60 9.26
CA VAL A 237 6.41 8.64 9.22
C VAL A 237 5.93 7.23 9.54
N THR A 238 5.09 7.08 10.58
CA THR A 238 4.52 5.78 10.98
C THR A 238 3.66 5.20 9.86
N LYS A 239 2.81 6.02 9.24
CA LYS A 239 1.96 5.63 8.10
C LYS A 239 2.79 5.19 6.90
N CYS A 240 3.86 5.89 6.56
CA CYS A 240 4.74 5.49 5.45
C CYS A 240 5.32 4.09 5.67
N TRP A 241 5.71 3.77 6.90
CA TRP A 241 6.19 2.42 7.24
C TRP A 241 5.07 1.38 7.18
N ILE A 242 3.89 1.67 7.76
CA ILE A 242 2.73 0.76 7.72
C ILE A 242 2.34 0.41 6.28
N ASP A 243 2.31 1.39 5.38
CA ASP A 243 1.99 1.20 3.96
C ASP A 243 2.97 0.26 3.26
N GLU A 244 4.27 0.43 3.50
CA GLU A 244 5.30 -0.46 2.94
C GLU A 244 5.20 -1.86 3.55
N MET A 245 4.95 -1.94 4.86
CA MET A 245 4.88 -3.21 5.59
C MET A 245 3.67 -4.04 5.16
N VAL A 246 2.46 -3.45 5.09
CA VAL A 246 1.27 -4.20 4.69
C VAL A 246 1.38 -4.70 3.25
N ALA A 247 1.95 -3.89 2.36
CA ALA A 247 2.23 -4.30 0.98
C ALA A 247 3.26 -5.45 0.94
N PHE A 248 4.34 -5.36 1.72
CA PHE A 248 5.34 -6.42 1.82
C PHE A 248 4.75 -7.73 2.33
N LEU A 249 3.94 -7.71 3.39
CA LEU A 249 3.30 -8.91 3.93
C LEU A 249 2.41 -9.61 2.89
N ALA A 250 1.64 -8.84 2.12
CA ALA A 250 0.78 -9.36 1.06
C ALA A 250 1.59 -9.91 -0.13
N GLU A 251 2.56 -9.15 -0.64
CA GLU A 251 3.42 -9.55 -1.76
C GLU A 251 4.26 -10.79 -1.42
N GLN A 252 4.86 -10.81 -0.21
CA GLN A 252 5.59 -11.96 0.29
C GLN A 252 4.67 -13.17 0.41
N GLY A 253 3.51 -13.04 1.06
CA GLY A 253 2.56 -14.12 1.26
C GLY A 253 2.11 -14.76 -0.05
N GLY A 254 1.80 -13.95 -1.07
CA GLY A 254 1.46 -14.41 -2.42
C GLY A 254 2.62 -15.14 -3.11
N PHE A 255 3.83 -14.57 -3.06
CA PHE A 255 5.02 -15.18 -3.66
C PHE A 255 5.44 -16.49 -3.00
N MET A 256 5.21 -16.65 -1.70
CA MET A 256 5.49 -17.90 -1.00
C MET A 256 4.56 -19.05 -1.43
N GLN A 257 3.41 -18.74 -2.04
CA GLN A 257 2.42 -19.71 -2.52
C GLN A 257 2.51 -19.95 -4.04
N SER A 258 3.20 -19.07 -4.77
CA SER A 258 3.31 -19.17 -6.23
C SER A 258 4.26 -20.29 -6.66
N VAL A 259 3.85 -21.07 -7.66
CA VAL A 259 4.68 -22.14 -8.29
C VAL A 259 5.01 -21.80 -9.76
N SER A 260 4.37 -20.77 -10.32
CA SER A 260 4.51 -20.31 -11.70
C SER A 260 4.23 -18.80 -11.77
N SER A 261 4.83 -18.12 -12.75
CA SER A 261 4.55 -16.71 -13.02
C SER A 261 3.34 -16.50 -13.92
N THR A 262 2.76 -17.57 -14.48
CA THR A 262 1.49 -17.49 -15.22
C THR A 262 0.32 -17.50 -14.25
N PRO A 263 -0.60 -16.52 -14.31
CA PRO A 263 -1.78 -16.51 -13.45
C PRO A 263 -2.63 -17.74 -13.77
N THR A 264 -3.10 -18.43 -12.74
CA THR A 264 -4.07 -19.51 -12.92
C THR A 264 -5.40 -18.89 -13.38
N ILE A 265 -6.14 -19.59 -14.24
CA ILE A 265 -7.39 -19.09 -14.86
C ILE A 265 -8.44 -18.67 -13.80
N ASP A 266 -8.33 -19.19 -12.57
CA ASP A 266 -9.23 -18.84 -11.46
C ASP A 266 -8.94 -17.46 -10.84
N ASP A 267 -7.70 -16.96 -10.90
CA ASP A 267 -7.34 -15.62 -10.40
C ASP A 267 -7.89 -14.50 -11.31
N ALA A 268 -8.01 -14.77 -12.61
CA ALA A 268 -8.55 -13.83 -13.59
C ALA A 268 -10.07 -13.64 -13.48
N LYS A 269 -10.80 -14.65 -12.99
CA LYS A 269 -12.26 -14.58 -12.79
C LYS A 269 -12.65 -13.82 -11.53
N ARG A 270 -11.82 -13.90 -10.47
CA ARG A 270 -12.08 -13.21 -9.20
C ARG A 270 -11.93 -11.70 -9.27
N SER A 271 -11.17 -11.21 -10.25
CA SER A 271 -10.91 -9.77 -10.48
C SER A 271 -11.97 -9.10 -11.39
N THR A 272 -12.94 -9.84 -11.94
CA THR A 272 -13.97 -9.30 -12.87
C THR A 272 -15.42 -9.51 -12.42
N SER A 273 -15.70 -10.20 -11.32
CA SER A 273 -17.09 -10.41 -10.88
C SER A 273 -17.60 -9.28 -10.00
N VAL A 274 -18.18 -8.25 -10.61
CA VAL A 274 -19.21 -7.42 -9.95
C VAL A 274 -20.49 -8.27 -9.88
N PRO A 275 -21.08 -8.54 -8.71
CA PRO A 275 -22.39 -9.16 -8.66
C PRO A 275 -23.44 -8.12 -9.05
N VAL A 276 -24.05 -8.29 -10.22
CA VAL A 276 -25.30 -7.62 -10.56
C VAL A 276 -26.41 -8.39 -9.86
N ASP A 277 -26.93 -7.84 -8.77
CA ASP A 277 -28.14 -8.33 -8.12
C ASP A 277 -29.31 -8.21 -9.10
N THR A 278 -29.74 -9.34 -9.65
CA THR A 278 -31.00 -9.44 -10.40
C THR A 278 -31.98 -10.20 -9.53
N VAL A 279 -32.72 -9.47 -8.69
CA VAL A 279 -33.84 -10.02 -7.91
C VAL A 279 -35.15 -9.67 -8.63
N ASN A 280 -35.80 -10.72 -9.13
CA ASN A 280 -37.24 -10.90 -9.34
C ASN A 280 -38.08 -9.73 -9.88
N ALA A 281 -38.48 -9.84 -11.15
CA ALA A 281 -39.79 -9.38 -11.59
C ALA A 281 -40.48 -10.53 -12.35
N ASN A 282 -41.66 -10.93 -11.86
CA ASN A 282 -42.47 -12.03 -12.36
C ASN A 282 -42.89 -11.87 -13.83
N PRO A 283 -43.13 -12.97 -14.56
CA PRO A 283 -43.63 -12.96 -15.92
C PRO A 283 -45.16 -13.12 -15.91
N GLU A 284 -45.91 -12.12 -16.36
CA GLU A 284 -47.24 -12.35 -16.95
C GLU A 284 -47.75 -11.12 -17.71
N GLU A 285 -48.47 -11.42 -18.79
CA GLU A 285 -49.22 -10.55 -19.70
C GLU A 285 -48.51 -9.96 -20.94
N ARG A 286 -48.90 -10.57 -22.08
CA ARG A 286 -49.25 -9.96 -23.38
C ARG A 286 -48.11 -9.27 -24.15
N GLY A 287 -47.72 -9.68 -25.35
CA GLY A 287 -48.39 -10.47 -26.37
C GLY A 287 -48.18 -9.78 -27.72
N ARG A 288 -47.80 -10.56 -28.76
CA ARG A 288 -47.74 -10.19 -30.20
C ARG A 288 -46.73 -9.07 -30.55
N GLN A 289 -45.84 -9.20 -31.53
CA GLN A 289 -45.91 -9.78 -32.86
C GLN A 289 -44.49 -10.15 -33.33
N SER A 290 -44.40 -11.27 -34.05
CA SER A 290 -43.27 -11.64 -34.88
C SER A 290 -43.48 -11.04 -36.26
N GLU A 291 -42.50 -10.34 -36.82
CA GLU A 291 -42.31 -10.30 -38.27
C GLU A 291 -40.86 -10.01 -38.63
N SER A 292 -40.31 -10.96 -39.37
CA SER A 292 -38.98 -11.04 -39.96
C SER A 292 -38.89 -10.24 -41.25
N VAL A 293 -37.81 -9.49 -41.49
CA VAL A 293 -37.17 -9.48 -42.81
C VAL A 293 -35.71 -9.02 -42.70
N ASP A 294 -34.81 -9.82 -43.26
CA ASP A 294 -33.46 -9.42 -43.67
C ASP A 294 -33.52 -8.24 -44.65
N LEU A 295 -32.49 -7.39 -44.68
CA LEU A 295 -31.71 -7.08 -45.89
C LEU A 295 -30.58 -6.07 -45.64
N ASN A 296 -29.46 -6.42 -46.25
CA ASN A 296 -28.15 -5.79 -46.31
C ASN A 296 -28.17 -4.46 -47.09
N ALA A 297 -27.51 -3.39 -46.59
CA ALA A 297 -26.83 -2.36 -47.41
C ALA A 297 -26.20 -1.24 -46.54
N SER A 298 -24.88 -1.09 -46.62
CA SER A 298 -24.18 0.21 -46.45
C SER A 298 -24.22 0.93 -47.82
N PRO A 299 -24.21 2.28 -47.92
CA PRO A 299 -23.05 3.08 -47.51
C PRO A 299 -23.33 4.51 -46.95
N ARG A 300 -22.34 5.00 -46.21
CA ARG A 300 -21.92 6.40 -45.94
C ARG A 300 -22.89 7.54 -46.29
N LEU A 301 -23.14 8.43 -45.30
CA LEU A 301 -22.75 9.85 -45.34
C LEU A 301 -23.12 10.58 -44.01
N THR A 302 -22.22 11.47 -43.60
CA THR A 302 -22.46 12.73 -42.87
C THR A 302 -23.21 12.71 -41.54
N ALA A 303 -22.45 12.69 -40.44
CA ALA A 303 -22.92 13.13 -39.12
C ALA A 303 -22.90 14.66 -39.04
N GLN A 304 -24.08 15.23 -38.79
CA GLN A 304 -24.32 16.63 -38.52
C GLN A 304 -24.03 16.95 -37.03
N ALA A 305 -23.73 18.22 -36.79
CA ALA A 305 -23.14 18.81 -35.60
C ALA A 305 -23.98 18.73 -34.31
N GLN A 306 -23.28 18.73 -33.16
CA GLN A 306 -23.77 19.36 -31.93
C GLN A 306 -22.76 20.40 -31.41
N PRO A 307 -23.22 21.54 -30.86
CA PRO A 307 -22.41 22.72 -30.60
C PRO A 307 -22.13 22.88 -29.09
N ASP A 308 -20.86 22.81 -28.68
CA ASP A 308 -20.30 23.63 -27.58
C ASP A 308 -18.86 23.21 -27.26
N ARG A 309 -17.89 23.77 -27.99
CA ARG A 309 -16.49 23.72 -27.57
C ARG A 309 -15.76 24.98 -28.01
N ALA A 310 -15.36 25.79 -27.03
CA ALA A 310 -14.48 26.93 -27.25
C ALA A 310 -13.10 26.47 -27.78
N PRO A 311 -12.50 27.16 -28.77
CA PRO A 311 -11.24 26.74 -29.37
C PRO A 311 -10.03 27.16 -28.53
N PHE A 312 -9.09 26.24 -28.33
CA PHE A 312 -7.74 26.56 -27.85
C PHE A 312 -6.89 27.11 -29.00
N PRO A 313 -6.05 28.15 -28.78
CA PRO A 313 -5.27 28.75 -29.86
C PRO A 313 -4.04 27.90 -30.22
N SER A 314 -3.81 27.78 -31.53
CA SER A 314 -2.67 27.09 -32.14
C SER A 314 -1.36 27.87 -31.98
N ARG A 315 -0.28 27.13 -31.67
CA ARG A 315 1.10 27.61 -31.52
C ARG A 315 1.65 28.15 -32.86
N VAL A 316 2.33 29.29 -32.83
CA VAL A 316 3.13 29.86 -33.94
C VAL A 316 4.60 29.92 -33.49
N ASP A 317 5.51 29.51 -34.38
CA ASP A 317 6.95 29.37 -34.12
C ASP A 317 7.73 30.71 -34.14
N GLY A 318 8.55 30.91 -33.09
CA GLY A 318 9.78 31.74 -33.01
C GLY A 318 9.66 33.20 -32.52
N PRO A 319 10.75 33.85 -32.05
CA PRO A 319 11.91 33.41 -31.25
C PRO A 319 11.94 34.03 -29.82
N ASP A 320 12.65 33.39 -28.87
CA ASP A 320 12.84 33.77 -27.45
C ASP A 320 13.38 35.22 -27.25
N PRO A 321 12.99 35.93 -26.16
CA PRO A 321 13.72 35.80 -24.88
C PRO A 321 12.90 35.96 -23.58
N ASP A 322 13.40 35.25 -22.56
CA ASP A 322 13.39 35.56 -21.12
C ASP A 322 12.10 35.55 -20.26
N ASP A 323 12.37 35.14 -19.01
CA ASP A 323 11.68 35.48 -17.76
C ASP A 323 10.56 34.56 -17.25
N SER A 324 10.95 33.56 -16.43
CA SER A 324 10.43 33.41 -15.06
C SER A 324 11.17 32.28 -14.34
N GLY A 325 12.31 32.64 -13.76
CA GLY A 325 12.98 31.83 -12.74
C GLY A 325 12.24 31.93 -11.41
N ILE A 326 11.56 30.87 -10.99
CA ILE A 326 11.08 30.73 -9.61
C ILE A 326 12.22 30.15 -8.77
N GLY A 327 13.03 31.04 -8.20
CA GLY A 327 14.05 30.72 -7.21
C GLY A 327 13.42 30.54 -5.83
N ILE A 328 13.60 29.34 -5.27
CA ILE A 328 13.29 28.99 -3.88
C ILE A 328 14.21 29.79 -2.95
N ARG A 329 13.64 30.61 -2.05
CA ARG A 329 14.38 31.31 -0.99
C ARG A 329 14.72 30.35 0.15
N THR A 330 16.00 30.25 0.48
CA THR A 330 16.54 29.66 1.72
C THR A 330 16.64 30.72 2.84
N PRO A 331 16.65 30.33 4.13
CA PRO A 331 16.51 31.25 5.25
C PRO A 331 17.89 31.65 5.81
N GLU A 332 18.55 32.61 5.19
CA GLU A 332 19.74 33.27 5.77
C GLU A 332 19.76 34.69 5.17
N GLU A 333 19.14 35.68 5.80
CA GLU A 333 19.43 37.09 5.49
C GLU A 333 19.11 38.00 6.68
N ASP A 334 20.20 38.56 7.21
CA ASP A 334 20.31 39.48 8.33
C ASP A 334 19.45 40.74 8.17
N PHE A 335 18.91 41.23 9.29
CA PHE A 335 18.31 42.56 9.40
C PHE A 335 19.40 43.63 9.49
N PRO A 336 19.48 44.62 8.58
CA PRO A 336 20.19 45.86 8.86
C PRO A 336 19.23 46.85 9.53
N MET A 337 19.49 47.08 10.81
CA MET A 337 18.90 48.14 11.62
C MET A 337 19.64 49.45 11.33
N GLU A 338 19.07 50.36 10.55
CA GLU A 338 19.55 51.75 10.45
C GLU A 338 18.34 52.70 10.62
N LYS A 339 18.21 53.25 11.83
CA LYS A 339 18.58 54.63 12.24
C LYS A 339 17.55 55.68 11.82
N PHE A 340 16.79 56.10 12.82
CA PHE A 340 16.05 57.36 12.87
C PHE A 340 16.98 58.55 12.63
N SER A 341 16.54 59.52 11.82
CA SER A 341 16.85 60.94 12.05
C SER A 341 15.91 61.87 11.27
N PHE A 342 15.29 62.77 12.06
CA PHE A 342 14.50 63.98 11.80
C PHE A 342 13.06 63.85 11.31
#